data_AF-A0A497NWL2-F1
#
_entry.id   AF-A0A497NWL2-F1
#
_cell.length_a   1.000
_cell.length_b   1.000
_cell.length_c   1.000
_cell.angle_alpha   90.00
_cell.angle_beta   90.00
_cell.angle_gamma   90.00
#
_symmetry.space_group_name_H-M   'P 1'
#
loop_
_entity.id
_entity.type
_entity.pdbx_description
1 polymer ?
#
loop_
_entity_poly.entity_id
_entity_poly.type
_entity_poly.pdbx_seq_one_letter_code
_entity_poly.pdbx_strand_id
1 'polypeptide(L)'
;MVIYKCPKCGRTVEKPEGKYYCKVCGPSVLMVKVKPRVGGKIHGILATHDSFWVRVDGIWYEAETRHDALYETEEWISEILAIQRMNVKEFMEKYKPRKLPFRGYIDHPRYTREELEKKAVWLKRSHGLL
;
A
#
# COMPACT_ATOMS: atom_id res chain seq x y z
N MET A 1 -9.05 12.50 -3.36
CA MET A 1 -8.35 12.74 -4.64
C MET A 1 -8.26 11.44 -5.45
N VAL A 2 -8.31 11.54 -6.77
CA VAL A 2 -8.40 10.43 -7.74
C VAL A 2 -7.11 10.37 -8.56
N ILE A 3 -6.64 9.16 -8.88
CA ILE A 3 -5.49 8.98 -9.76
C ILE A 3 -5.94 8.82 -11.20
N TYR A 4 -5.25 9.53 -12.08
CA TYR A 4 -5.45 9.49 -13.52
C TYR A 4 -4.17 9.00 -14.19
N LYS A 5 -4.28 8.13 -15.18
CA LYS A 5 -3.17 7.62 -15.98
C LYS A 5 -3.34 8.03 -17.43
N CYS A 6 -2.28 8.52 -18.07
CA CYS A 6 -2.27 8.75 -19.50
C CYS A 6 -2.23 7.39 -20.23
N PRO A 7 -3.18 7.09 -21.13
CA PRO A 7 -3.18 5.83 -21.87
C PRO A 7 -2.03 5.74 -22.90
N LYS A 8 -1.49 6.89 -23.35
CA LYS A 8 -0.44 6.94 -24.38
C LYS A 8 0.98 6.82 -23.82
N CYS A 9 1.30 7.53 -22.73
CA CYS A 9 2.65 7.55 -22.15
C CYS A 9 2.76 6.93 -20.75
N GLY A 10 1.66 6.45 -20.18
CA GLY A 10 1.65 5.81 -18.86
C GLY A 10 1.84 6.75 -17.66
N ARG A 11 2.09 8.05 -17.87
CA ARG A 11 2.22 9.06 -16.79
C ARG A 11 0.99 9.08 -15.90
N THR A 12 1.20 9.10 -14.58
CA THR A 12 0.14 9.20 -13.58
C THR A 12 0.12 10.59 -12.92
N VAL A 13 -1.07 11.05 -12.53
CA VAL A 13 -1.27 12.28 -11.73
C VAL A 13 -2.39 12.05 -10.72
N GLU A 14 -2.31 12.75 -9.58
CA GLU A 14 -3.38 12.78 -8.58
C GLU A 14 -4.07 14.14 -8.58
N LYS A 15 -5.39 14.13 -8.78
CA LYS A 15 -6.21 15.35 -8.92
C LYS A 15 -7.59 15.13 -8.28
N PRO A 16 -8.37 16.19 -8.01
CA PRO A 16 -9.80 16.07 -7.71
C PRO A 16 -10.55 15.31 -8.81
N GLU A 17 -11.83 15.03 -8.60
CA GLU A 17 -12.63 14.41 -9.66
C GLU A 17 -12.86 15.39 -10.81
N GLY A 18 -12.55 14.97 -12.03
CA GLY A 18 -12.66 15.82 -13.22
C GLY A 18 -12.11 15.17 -14.48
N LYS A 19 -12.04 15.98 -15.55
CA LYS A 19 -11.42 15.63 -16.83
C LYS A 19 -10.04 16.27 -16.90
N TYR A 20 -9.01 15.45 -17.13
CA TYR A 20 -7.63 15.91 -17.20
C TYR A 20 -6.96 15.46 -18.48
N TYR A 21 -6.14 16.33 -19.05
CA TYR A 21 -5.36 16.06 -20.24
C TYR A 21 -3.90 15.81 -19.89
N CYS A 22 -3.24 14.95 -20.66
CA CYS A 22 -1.84 14.65 -20.44
C CYS A 22 -0.95 15.82 -20.87
N LYS A 23 -0.24 16.46 -19.93
CA LYS A 23 0.71 17.55 -20.23
C LYS A 23 1.80 17.17 -21.25
N VAL A 24 2.17 15.89 -21.31
CA VAL A 24 3.25 15.40 -22.20
C VAL A 24 2.72 15.05 -23.59
N CYS A 25 1.57 14.39 -23.67
CA CYS A 25 1.01 13.96 -24.96
C CYS A 25 0.13 15.03 -25.63
N GLY A 26 -0.14 16.12 -24.93
CA GLY A 26 -0.94 17.23 -25.40
C GLY A 26 -2.43 17.11 -25.04
N PRO A 27 -3.21 18.16 -25.38
CA PRO A 27 -4.62 18.27 -25.02
C PRO A 27 -5.52 17.25 -25.73
N SER A 28 -5.03 16.55 -26.76
CA SER A 28 -5.77 15.49 -27.44
C SER A 28 -5.85 14.18 -26.64
N VAL A 29 -5.03 14.03 -25.58
CA VAL A 29 -4.97 12.79 -24.80
C VAL A 29 -5.61 12.99 -23.43
N LEU A 30 -6.85 12.50 -23.30
CA LEU A 30 -7.56 12.46 -22.03
C LEU A 30 -6.97 11.38 -21.11
N MET A 31 -6.64 11.76 -19.89
CA MET A 31 -6.16 10.83 -18.87
C MET A 31 -7.35 10.03 -18.32
N VAL A 32 -7.16 8.72 -18.16
CA VAL A 32 -8.20 7.82 -17.68
C VAL A 32 -8.13 7.69 -16.16
N LYS A 33 -9.30 7.74 -15.50
CA LYS A 33 -9.43 7.48 -14.07
C LYS A 33 -8.94 6.05 -13.81
N VAL A 34 -7.90 5.92 -13.00
CA VAL A 34 -7.48 4.62 -12.48
C VAL A 34 -8.48 4.28 -11.39
N LYS A 35 -9.51 3.51 -11.75
CA LYS A 35 -10.25 2.77 -10.73
C LYS A 35 -9.25 1.79 -10.12
N PRO A 36 -9.14 1.70 -8.78
CA PRO A 36 -8.43 0.58 -8.18
C PRO A 36 -9.06 -0.67 -8.80
N ARG A 37 -8.26 -1.46 -9.54
CA ARG A 37 -8.80 -2.69 -10.10
C ARG A 37 -9.11 -3.54 -8.88
N VAL A 38 -10.39 -3.87 -8.71
CA VAL A 38 -10.84 -4.82 -7.69
C VAL A 38 -10.21 -6.22 -7.93
N GLY A 39 -9.54 -6.42 -9.07
CA GLY A 39 -8.64 -7.54 -9.39
C GLY A 39 -7.15 -7.19 -9.51
N GLY A 40 -6.67 -6.13 -8.85
CA GLY A 40 -5.23 -5.80 -8.79
C GLY A 40 -4.43 -6.81 -7.96
N LYS A 41 -3.09 -6.76 -8.07
CA LYS A 41 -2.19 -7.51 -7.19
C LYS A 41 -1.61 -6.57 -6.14
N ILE A 42 -1.49 -7.06 -4.90
CA ILE A 42 -0.68 -6.39 -3.88
C ILE A 42 0.78 -6.44 -4.35
N HIS A 43 1.35 -5.27 -4.62
CA HIS A 43 2.70 -5.16 -5.17
C HIS A 43 3.79 -5.05 -4.09
N GLY A 44 3.42 -4.60 -2.90
CA GLY A 44 4.34 -4.41 -1.78
C GLY A 44 3.60 -4.11 -0.50
N ILE A 45 4.22 -4.47 0.62
CA ILE A 45 3.75 -4.17 1.97
C ILE A 45 4.90 -3.59 2.78
N LEU A 46 4.63 -2.51 3.51
CA LEU A 46 5.51 -1.99 4.53
C LEU A 46 4.76 -2.08 5.86
N ALA A 47 5.38 -2.61 6.90
CA ALA A 47 4.75 -2.71 8.22
C ALA A 47 5.57 -1.96 9.27
N THR A 48 4.89 -1.35 10.24
CA THR A 48 5.40 -0.94 11.55
C THR A 48 4.81 -1.85 12.63
N HIS A 49 4.96 -1.48 13.90
CA HIS A 49 4.42 -2.31 14.98
C HIS A 49 2.88 -2.30 15.02
N ASP A 50 2.23 -1.19 14.66
CA ASP A 50 0.79 -0.95 14.77
C ASP A 50 0.09 -0.61 13.44
N SER A 51 0.84 -0.45 12.36
CA SER A 51 0.34 0.01 11.07
C SER A 51 1.04 -0.68 9.91
N PHE A 52 0.41 -0.63 8.75
CA PHE A 52 0.99 -1.12 7.52
C PHE A 52 0.48 -0.34 6.31
N TRP A 53 1.30 -0.37 5.26
CA TRP A 53 1.03 0.24 3.97
C TRP A 53 1.04 -0.80 2.88
N VAL A 54 0.01 -0.81 2.04
CA VAL A 54 -0.13 -1.72 0.90
C VAL A 54 -0.14 -0.93 -0.38
N ARG A 55 0.65 -1.37 -1.36
CA ARG A 55 0.65 -0.78 -2.70
C ARG A 55 -0.27 -1.55 -3.65
N VAL A 56 -1.34 -0.91 -4.09
CA VAL A 56 -2.33 -1.43 -5.04
C VAL A 56 -2.35 -0.54 -6.28
N ASP A 57 -2.06 -1.10 -7.46
CA ASP A 57 -2.05 -0.38 -8.74
C ASP A 57 -1.28 0.96 -8.73
N GLY A 58 -0.18 1.03 -7.97
CA GLY A 58 0.64 2.24 -7.86
C GLY A 58 0.18 3.23 -6.78
N ILE A 59 -0.87 2.91 -6.04
CA ILE A 59 -1.46 3.74 -4.98
C ILE A 59 -1.11 3.11 -3.62
N TRP A 60 -0.67 3.94 -2.67
CA TRP A 60 -0.43 3.49 -1.29
C TRP A 60 -1.68 3.66 -0.43
N TYR A 61 -1.95 2.63 0.36
CA TYR A 61 -3.05 2.53 1.29
C TYR A 61 -2.51 2.19 2.68
N GLU A 62 -2.90 2.96 3.69
CA GLU A 62 -2.51 2.78 5.10
C GLU A 62 -3.66 2.15 5.88
N ALA A 63 -3.34 1.20 6.74
CA ALA A 63 -4.27 0.63 7.71
C ALA A 63 -3.51 0.23 8.98
N GLU A 64 -4.24 0.13 10.09
CA GLU A 64 -3.73 -0.37 11.36
C GLU A 64 -3.72 -1.90 11.36
N THR A 65 -2.70 -2.50 11.95
CA THR A 65 -2.70 -3.93 12.26
C THR A 65 -3.67 -4.22 13.40
N ARG A 66 -4.19 -5.44 13.47
CA ARG A 66 -5.03 -5.86 14.61
C ARG A 66 -4.19 -6.24 15.82
N HIS A 67 -2.95 -6.65 15.58
CA HIS A 67 -2.00 -7.06 16.60
C HIS A 67 -0.78 -6.14 16.55
N ASP A 68 -0.14 -5.92 17.70
CA ASP A 68 1.04 -5.07 17.79
C ASP A 68 2.34 -5.91 17.79
N ALA A 69 3.30 -5.59 16.92
CA ALA A 69 4.56 -6.34 16.81
C ALA A 69 5.37 -6.41 18.12
N LEU A 70 5.20 -5.42 19.01
CA LEU A 70 5.89 -5.31 20.28
C LEU A 70 5.32 -6.27 21.33
N TYR A 71 4.02 -6.55 21.31
CA TYR A 71 3.33 -7.31 22.35
C TYR A 71 2.80 -8.66 21.86
N GLU A 72 2.38 -8.75 20.60
CA GLU A 72 1.69 -9.88 19.96
C GLU A 72 2.46 -10.26 18.69
N THR A 73 3.75 -10.53 18.84
CA THR A 73 4.67 -10.67 17.70
C THR A 73 4.24 -11.77 16.72
N GLU A 74 3.78 -12.92 17.22
CA GLU A 74 3.41 -14.07 16.38
C GLU A 74 2.13 -13.82 15.56
N GLU A 75 1.15 -13.20 16.19
CA GLU A 75 -0.11 -12.80 15.58
C GLU A 75 0.11 -11.67 14.56
N TRP A 76 0.97 -10.70 14.88
CA TRP A 76 1.38 -9.64 13.95
C TRP A 76 2.09 -10.21 12.72
N ILE A 77 3.06 -11.13 12.90
CA ILE A 77 3.72 -11.82 11.78
C ILE A 77 2.69 -12.53 10.91
N SER A 78 1.80 -13.30 11.52
CA SER A 78 0.76 -14.07 10.82
C SER A 78 -0.21 -13.16 10.06
N GLU A 79 -0.58 -12.02 10.64
CA GLU A 79 -1.42 -11.02 10.01
C GLU A 79 -0.75 -10.39 8.77
N ILE A 80 0.49 -9.95 8.88
CA ILE A 80 1.23 -9.38 7.75
C ILE A 80 1.37 -10.41 6.62
N LEU A 81 1.72 -11.66 6.94
CA LEU A 81 1.79 -12.73 5.94
C LEU A 81 0.44 -13.02 5.28
N ALA A 82 -0.66 -12.95 6.03
CA ALA A 82 -2.01 -13.11 5.50
C ALA A 82 -2.37 -11.98 4.54
N ILE A 83 -2.10 -10.72 4.89
CA ILE A 83 -2.36 -9.55 4.03
C ILE A 83 -1.65 -9.70 2.68
N GLN A 84 -0.41 -10.20 2.64
CA GLN A 84 0.33 -10.42 1.38
C GLN A 84 -0.31 -11.45 0.44
N ARG A 85 -1.19 -12.31 0.96
CA ARG A 85 -1.93 -13.33 0.22
C ARG A 85 -3.37 -12.92 -0.11
N MET A 86 -3.88 -11.86 0.53
CA MET A 86 -5.23 -11.36 0.29
C MET A 86 -5.35 -10.78 -1.13
N ASN A 87 -6.55 -10.91 -1.70
CA ASN A 87 -6.90 -10.13 -2.88
C ASN A 87 -7.25 -8.69 -2.49
N VAL A 88 -7.22 -7.78 -3.45
CA VAL A 88 -7.47 -6.35 -3.21
C VAL A 88 -8.86 -6.09 -2.63
N LYS A 89 -9.89 -6.83 -3.08
CA LYS A 89 -11.26 -6.65 -2.58
C LYS A 89 -11.34 -6.96 -1.09
N GLU A 90 -10.84 -8.12 -0.69
CA GLU A 90 -10.78 -8.58 0.69
C GLU A 90 -10.01 -7.59 1.57
N PHE A 91 -8.84 -7.12 1.11
CA PHE A 91 -8.05 -6.12 1.81
C PHE A 91 -8.85 -4.82 2.05
N MET A 92 -9.49 -4.28 1.01
CA MET A 92 -10.26 -3.04 1.11
C MET A 92 -11.47 -3.18 2.04
N GLU A 93 -12.17 -4.32 2.01
CA GLU A 93 -13.33 -4.59 2.86
C GLU A 93 -12.93 -4.80 4.32
N LYS A 94 -11.87 -5.58 4.57
CA LYS A 94 -11.43 -5.98 5.92
C LYS A 94 -10.77 -4.83 6.68
N TYR A 95 -9.89 -4.06 6.02
CA TYR A 95 -9.07 -3.04 6.69
C TYR A 95 -9.56 -1.62 6.45
N LYS A 96 -10.47 -1.40 5.50
CA LYS A 96 -11.00 -0.07 5.13
C LYS A 96 -9.89 1.00 5.08
N PRO A 97 -8.81 0.73 4.34
CA PRO A 97 -7.58 1.50 4.48
C PRO A 97 -7.76 2.93 3.99
N ARG A 98 -7.01 3.85 4.57
CA ARG A 98 -6.92 5.23 4.12
C ARG A 98 -5.96 5.33 2.94
N LYS A 99 -6.40 5.99 1.87
CA LYS A 99 -5.53 6.30 0.73
C LYS A 99 -4.49 7.37 1.13
N LEU A 100 -3.22 7.12 0.82
CA LEU A 100 -2.14 8.09 1.04
C LEU A 100 -1.74 8.84 -0.24
N PRO A 101 -1.33 10.12 -0.13
CA PRO A 101 -0.68 10.84 -1.21
C PRO A 101 0.69 10.19 -1.52
N PHE A 102 1.12 10.26 -2.78
CA PHE A 102 2.40 9.71 -3.22
C PHE A 102 3.57 10.24 -2.36
N ARG A 103 4.28 9.33 -1.68
CA ARG A 103 5.33 9.68 -0.70
C ARG A 103 6.72 9.11 -1.02
N GLY A 104 6.91 8.48 -2.18
CA GLY A 104 8.21 7.92 -2.55
C GLY A 104 8.69 6.75 -1.67
N TYR A 105 7.76 6.03 -1.03
CA TYR A 105 8.08 4.86 -0.21
C TYR A 105 8.85 3.80 -1.02
N ILE A 106 9.87 3.22 -0.40
CA ILE A 106 10.66 2.12 -0.97
C ILE A 106 9.76 0.89 -1.06
N ASP A 107 9.72 0.26 -2.23
CA ASP A 107 9.01 -1.00 -2.42
C ASP A 107 9.69 -2.10 -1.61
N HIS A 108 9.03 -2.62 -0.57
CA HIS A 108 9.33 -3.94 -0.05
C HIS A 108 8.32 -4.91 -0.69
N PRO A 109 8.73 -5.74 -1.66
CA PRO A 109 7.79 -6.48 -2.49
C PRO A 109 7.01 -7.51 -1.65
N ARG A 110 7.70 -8.26 -0.78
CA ARG A 110 7.12 -9.17 0.21
C ARG A 110 8.11 -9.41 1.35
N TYR A 111 7.60 -9.59 2.56
CA TYR A 111 8.31 -10.16 3.67
C TYR A 111 8.19 -11.68 3.70
N THR A 112 9.29 -12.32 4.03
CA THR A 112 9.38 -13.66 4.60
C THR A 112 9.08 -13.61 6.10
N ARG A 113 8.82 -14.77 6.69
CA ARG A 113 8.64 -14.87 8.15
C ARG A 113 9.88 -14.42 8.92
N GLU A 114 11.06 -14.89 8.50
CA GLU A 114 12.34 -14.55 9.14
C GLU A 114 12.62 -13.04 9.11
N GLU A 115 12.27 -12.36 8.01
CA GLU A 115 12.39 -10.90 7.94
C GLU A 115 11.45 -10.19 8.92
N LEU A 116 10.23 -10.68 9.10
CA LEU A 116 9.29 -10.12 10.07
C LEU A 116 9.74 -10.37 11.50
N GLU A 117 10.30 -11.54 11.81
CA GLU A 117 10.88 -11.86 13.12
C GLU A 117 12.03 -10.90 13.45
N LYS A 118 12.99 -10.73 12.52
CA LYS A 118 14.09 -9.75 12.66
C LYS A 118 13.58 -8.33 12.84
N LYS A 119 12.55 -7.96 12.08
CA LYS A 119 11.93 -6.64 12.15
C LYS A 119 11.21 -6.41 13.47
N ALA A 120 10.49 -7.39 14.01
CA ALA A 120 9.84 -7.29 15.31
C ALA A 120 10.87 -7.12 16.44
N VAL A 121 12.00 -7.85 16.39
CA VAL A 121 13.11 -7.66 17.33
C VAL A 121 13.68 -6.24 17.22
N TRP A 122 13.88 -5.74 16.01
CA TRP A 122 14.35 -4.37 15.80
C TRP A 122 13.35 -3.33 16.34
N LEU A 123 12.05 -3.53 16.11
CA LEU A 123 10.98 -2.66 16.62
C LEU A 123 10.94 -2.66 18.16
N LYS A 124 11.10 -3.81 18.81
CA LYS A 124 11.19 -3.89 20.28
C LYS A 124 12.40 -3.12 20.82
N ARG A 125 13.57 -3.26 20.19
CA ARG A 125 14.77 -2.48 20.56
C ARG A 125 14.56 -0.98 20.38
N SER A 126 13.95 -0.55 19.28
CA SER A 126 13.71 0.88 19.03
C SER A 126 12.73 1.51 20.02
N HIS A 127 11.90 0.70 20.68
CA HIS A 127 10.95 1.12 21.72
C HIS A 127 11.44 0.83 23.14
N GLY A 128 12.68 0.36 23.32
CA GLY A 128 13.26 0.09 24.65
C GLY A 128 12.64 -1.10 25.39
N LEU A 129 12.10 -2.08 24.66
CA LEU A 129 11.47 -3.29 25.21
C LEU A 129 12.41 -4.51 25.24
N LEU A 130 13.66 -4.35 24.80
CA LEU A 130 14.72 -5.36 24.77
C LEU A 130 16.05 -4.78 25.26
#